data_AF-A0A956XN56-F1
#
_entry.id   AF-A0A956XN56-F1
#
_cell.length_a   1.000
_cell.length_b   1.000
_cell.length_c   1.000
_cell.angle_alpha   90.00
_cell.angle_beta   90.00
_cell.angle_gamma   90.00
#
_symmetry.space_group_name_H-M   'P 1'
#
loop_
_entity.id
_entity.type
_entity.pdbx_description
1 polymer ?
#
loop_
_entity_poly.entity_id
_entity_poly.type
_entity_poly.pdbx_seq_one_letter_code
_entity_poly.pdbx_strand_id
1 'polypeptide(L)'
;MFNRLRIIAFFLLILVLGSIVNAQVEADQHLASTHLNMHPNAGSWSYDSAYFAIASDDGVHILTSGLRLLDHLYADEFVYSVDWHPSSYRLLVSVDDRVDILQW
;
A
#
# COMPACT_ATOMS: atom_id res chain seq x y z
N MET A 1 8.41 38.89 -11.83
CA MET A 1 8.53 38.39 -10.44
C MET A 1 7.45 37.39 -10.02
N PHE A 2 6.24 37.39 -10.62
CA PHE A 2 5.11 36.54 -10.23
C PHE A 2 5.22 35.02 -10.54
N ASN A 3 6.05 34.60 -11.48
CA ASN A 3 6.15 33.17 -11.83
C ASN A 3 6.84 32.31 -10.76
N ARG A 4 7.82 32.86 -10.01
CA ARG A 4 8.57 32.08 -9.02
C ARG A 4 7.72 31.69 -7.80
N LEU A 5 6.83 32.60 -7.35
CA LEU A 5 5.95 32.35 -6.22
C LEU A 5 4.90 31.27 -6.52
N ARG A 6 4.37 31.25 -7.76
CA ARG A 6 3.41 30.24 -8.23
C ARG A 6 4.02 28.85 -8.34
N ILE A 7 5.26 28.77 -8.84
CA ILE A 7 6.00 27.51 -8.95
C ILE A 7 6.27 26.93 -7.55
N ILE A 8 6.73 27.76 -6.60
CA ILE A 8 6.98 27.33 -5.22
C ILE A 8 5.68 26.85 -4.55
N ALA A 9 4.58 27.59 -4.69
CA ALA A 9 3.29 27.19 -4.12
C ALA A 9 2.78 25.86 -4.69
N PHE A 10 3.00 25.61 -5.99
CA PHE A 10 2.64 24.33 -6.63
C PHE A 10 3.48 23.16 -6.11
N PHE A 11 4.79 23.33 -5.95
CA PHE A 11 5.65 22.31 -5.35
C PHE A 11 5.28 22.02 -3.88
N LEU A 12 4.97 23.06 -3.10
CA LEU A 12 4.51 22.90 -1.72
C LEU A 12 3.18 22.13 -1.66
N LEU A 13 2.26 22.39 -2.58
CA LEU A 13 1.00 21.66 -2.67
C LEU A 13 1.21 20.18 -2.98
N ILE A 14 2.09 19.84 -3.92
CA ILE A 14 2.42 18.45 -4.26
C ILE A 14 3.05 17.74 -3.06
N LEU A 15 3.97 18.39 -2.35
CA LEU A 15 4.61 17.81 -1.17
C LEU A 15 3.60 17.52 -0.05
N VAL A 16 2.68 18.46 0.22
CA VAL A 16 1.64 18.28 1.24
C VAL A 16 0.67 17.15 0.86
N LEU A 17 0.26 17.06 -0.40
CA LEU A 17 -0.61 15.97 -0.85
C LEU A 17 0.09 14.61 -0.75
N GLY A 18 1.36 14.53 -1.14
CA GLY A 18 2.15 13.30 -1.02
C GLY A 18 2.30 12.82 0.44
N SER A 19 2.53 13.74 1.38
CA SER A 19 2.66 13.37 2.79
C SER A 19 1.35 12.89 3.41
N ILE A 20 0.21 13.45 2.98
CA ILE A 20 -1.11 13.02 3.46
C ILE A 20 -1.42 11.59 2.99
N VAL A 21 -1.11 11.25 1.73
CA VAL A 21 -1.33 9.90 1.20
C VAL A 21 -0.48 8.87 1.96
N ASN A 22 0.79 9.18 2.22
CA ASN A 22 1.67 8.30 2.99
C ASN A 22 1.16 8.09 4.43
N ALA A 23 0.68 9.14 5.08
CA ALA A 23 0.13 9.05 6.43
C ALA A 23 -1.14 8.18 6.51
N GLN A 24 -1.98 8.22 5.46
CA GLN A 24 -3.18 7.38 5.40
C GLN A 24 -2.83 5.89 5.27
N VAL A 25 -1.85 5.56 4.42
CA VAL A 25 -1.36 4.17 4.27
C VAL A 25 -0.82 3.65 5.60
N GLU A 26 0.00 4.44 6.30
CA GLU A 26 0.54 4.07 7.62
C GLU A 26 -0.57 3.85 8.66
N ALA A 27 -1.59 4.72 8.68
CA ALA A 27 -2.72 4.59 9.59
C ALA A 27 -3.54 3.31 9.31
N ASP A 28 -3.86 3.05 8.04
CA ASP A 28 -4.65 1.88 7.64
C ASP A 28 -3.86 0.57 7.86
N GLN A 29 -2.56 0.58 7.58
CA GLN A 29 -1.65 -0.53 7.91
C GLN A 29 -1.64 -0.82 9.41
N HIS A 30 -1.56 0.21 10.26
CA HIS A 30 -1.56 0.05 11.71
C HIS A 30 -2.90 -0.46 12.26
N LEU A 31 -4.02 0.04 11.70
CA LEU A 31 -5.35 -0.42 12.07
C LEU A 31 -5.55 -1.89 11.69
N ALA A 32 -5.16 -2.27 10.47
CA ALA A 32 -5.25 -3.63 9.99
C ALA A 32 -4.36 -4.59 10.79
N SER A 33 -3.11 -4.21 11.10
CA SER A 33 -2.21 -5.05 11.91
C SER A 33 -2.74 -5.29 13.31
N THR A 34 -3.35 -4.28 13.91
CA THR A 34 -3.98 -4.39 15.23
C THR A 34 -5.20 -5.31 15.18
N HIS A 35 -6.02 -5.21 14.14
CA HIS A 35 -7.24 -6.01 13.99
C HIS A 35 -6.95 -7.48 13.67
N LEU A 36 -5.95 -7.74 12.83
CA LEU A 36 -5.57 -9.08 12.36
C LEU A 36 -4.49 -9.74 13.22
N ASN A 37 -3.90 -9.01 14.18
CA ASN A 37 -2.81 -9.48 15.03
C ASN A 37 -1.60 -9.98 14.23
N MET A 38 -1.14 -9.18 13.28
CA MET A 38 0.01 -9.49 12.40
C MET A 38 1.09 -8.40 12.49
N HIS A 39 2.29 -8.70 11.99
CA HIS A 39 3.42 -7.77 11.90
C HIS A 39 3.59 -7.32 10.44
N PRO A 40 3.15 -6.11 10.07
CA PRO A 40 3.18 -5.68 8.68
C PRO A 40 4.55 -5.10 8.31
N ASN A 41 5.09 -5.51 7.16
CA ASN A 41 6.31 -4.99 6.57
C ASN A 41 6.03 -3.78 5.67
N ALA A 42 4.98 -3.84 4.85
CA ALA A 42 4.55 -2.77 3.97
C ALA A 42 3.07 -2.91 3.61
N GLY A 43 2.44 -1.81 3.18
CA GLY A 43 1.06 -1.81 2.69
C GLY A 43 0.86 -0.87 1.51
N SER A 44 -0.08 -1.21 0.63
CA SER A 44 -0.43 -0.38 -0.53
C SER A 44 -1.92 -0.51 -0.85
N TRP A 45 -2.56 0.62 -1.17
CA TRP A 45 -3.93 0.68 -1.66
C TRP A 45 -3.96 0.45 -3.17
N SER A 46 -4.93 -0.30 -3.66
CA SER A 46 -5.24 -0.34 -5.09
C SER A 46 -5.57 1.06 -5.58
N TYR A 47 -5.26 1.36 -6.84
CA TYR A 47 -5.41 2.73 -7.36
C TYR A 47 -6.88 3.21 -7.36
N ASP A 48 -7.83 2.27 -7.43
CA ASP A 48 -9.27 2.51 -7.29
C ASP A 48 -9.77 2.51 -5.84
N SER A 49 -8.87 2.33 -4.87
CA SER A 49 -9.16 2.27 -3.43
C SER A 49 -10.13 1.16 -3.02
N ALA A 50 -10.30 0.13 -3.84
CA ALA A 50 -11.16 -1.01 -3.54
C ALA A 50 -10.51 -2.00 -2.57
N TYR A 51 -9.18 -2.13 -2.64
CA TYR A 51 -8.42 -3.13 -1.90
C TYR A 51 -7.18 -2.55 -1.24
N PHE A 52 -6.84 -3.07 -0.07
CA PHE A 52 -5.59 -2.77 0.61
C PHE A 52 -4.79 -4.05 0.74
N ALA A 53 -3.57 -4.06 0.20
CA ALA A 53 -2.66 -5.19 0.32
C ALA A 53 -1.66 -4.90 1.44
N ILE A 54 -1.38 -5.90 2.28
CA ILE A 54 -0.37 -5.80 3.33
C ILE A 54 0.58 -6.98 3.21
N ALA A 55 1.86 -6.68 3.08
CA ALA A 55 2.96 -7.63 3.24
C ALA A 55 3.26 -7.85 4.72
N SER A 56 3.46 -9.10 5.11
CA SER A 56 3.81 -9.48 6.48
C SER A 56 4.73 -10.71 6.46
N ASP A 57 5.18 -11.11 7.66
CA ASP A 57 6.06 -12.26 7.86
C ASP A 57 5.39 -13.60 7.52
N ASP A 58 4.06 -13.61 7.40
CA ASP A 58 3.20 -14.77 7.15
C ASP A 58 2.45 -14.70 5.81
N GLY A 59 2.74 -13.71 4.96
CA GLY A 59 2.24 -13.66 3.59
C GLY A 59 1.76 -12.28 3.14
N VAL A 60 0.81 -12.27 2.21
CA VAL A 60 0.09 -11.07 1.76
C VAL A 60 -1.38 -11.15 2.18
N HIS A 61 -1.83 -10.15 2.91
CA HIS A 61 -3.22 -9.99 3.29
C HIS A 61 -3.90 -9.00 2.35
N ILE A 62 -4.97 -9.42 1.68
CA ILE A 62 -5.79 -8.52 0.89
C ILE A 62 -7.06 -8.18 1.66
N LEU A 63 -7.30 -6.89 1.82
CA LEU A 63 -8.37 -6.33 2.60
C LEU A 63 -9.29 -5.54 1.68
N THR A 64 -10.58 -5.52 2.00
CA THR A 64 -11.52 -4.57 1.40
C THR A 64 -11.26 -3.15 1.87
N SER A 65 -11.88 -2.16 1.23
CA SER A 65 -11.87 -0.76 1.67
C SER A 65 -12.31 -0.53 3.13
N GLY A 66 -13.09 -1.46 3.69
CA GLY A 66 -13.46 -1.47 5.11
C GLY A 66 -12.50 -2.23 6.02
N LEU A 67 -11.27 -2.51 5.58
CA LEU A 67 -10.24 -3.28 6.29
C LEU A 67 -10.66 -4.69 6.72
N ARG A 68 -11.59 -5.31 5.99
CA ARG A 68 -11.99 -6.71 6.22
C ARG A 68 -11.17 -7.63 5.34
N LEU A 69 -10.61 -8.69 5.94
CA LEU A 69 -9.81 -9.68 5.25
C LEU A 69 -10.64 -10.35 4.15
N LEU A 70 -10.12 -10.32 2.93
CA LEU A 70 -10.71 -10.91 1.75
C LEU A 70 -9.94 -12.15 1.30
N ASP A 71 -8.61 -12.08 1.32
CA ASP A 71 -7.74 -13.19 0.93
C ASP A 71 -6.39 -13.16 1.66
N HIS A 72 -5.72 -14.31 1.72
CA HIS A 72 -4.39 -14.51 2.29
C HIS A 72 -3.55 -15.35 1.32
N LEU A 73 -2.57 -14.69 0.71
CA LEU A 73 -1.70 -15.24 -0.32
C LEU A 73 -0.30 -15.46 0.27
N TYR A 74 0.51 -16.33 -0.35
CA TYR A 74 1.87 -16.61 0.13
C TYR A 74 1.91 -17.01 1.61
N ALA A 75 0.92 -17.80 2.05
CA ALA A 75 0.84 -18.26 3.43
C ALA A 75 2.15 -18.95 3.84
N ASP A 76 2.63 -18.60 5.03
CA ASP A 76 3.90 -19.07 5.60
C ASP A 76 5.18 -18.60 4.86
N GLU A 77 5.07 -17.63 3.94
CA GLU A 77 6.23 -16.98 3.32
C GLU A 77 6.41 -15.55 3.84
N PHE A 78 7.67 -15.16 4.07
CA PHE A 78 8.03 -13.80 4.44
C PHE A 78 7.94 -12.87 3.23
N VAL A 79 7.03 -11.90 3.29
CA VAL A 79 6.84 -10.92 2.21
C VAL A 79 7.41 -9.57 2.63
N TYR A 80 8.30 -9.03 1.81
CA TYR A 80 9.00 -7.77 2.10
C TYR A 80 8.16 -6.55 1.73
N SER A 81 7.47 -6.61 0.59
CA SER A 81 6.74 -5.45 0.07
C SER A 81 5.68 -5.86 -0.93
N VAL A 82 4.68 -4.98 -1.07
CA VAL A 82 3.60 -5.06 -2.06
C VAL A 82 3.36 -3.70 -2.67
N ASP A 83 3.03 -3.66 -3.96
CA ASP A 83 2.58 -2.43 -4.61
C ASP A 83 1.57 -2.69 -5.74
N TRP A 84 0.49 -1.92 -5.76
CA TRP A 84 -0.53 -2.05 -6.78
C TRP A 84 -0.11 -1.35 -8.06
N HIS A 85 -0.28 -2.04 -9.18
CA HIS A 85 -0.17 -1.39 -10.48
C HIS A 85 -1.27 -0.32 -10.62
N PRO A 86 -1.02 0.82 -11.30
CA PRO A 86 -2.02 1.87 -11.53
C PRO A 86 -3.32 1.42 -12.24
N SER A 87 -3.35 0.19 -12.78
CA SER A 87 -4.57 -0.40 -13.35
C SER A 87 -5.46 -1.07 -12.32
N SER A 88 -5.06 -1.16 -11.04
CA SER A 88 -5.75 -1.87 -9.94
C SER A 88 -5.87 -3.39 -10.06
N TYR A 89 -5.75 -3.98 -11.24
CA TYR A 89 -5.89 -5.44 -11.45
C TYR A 89 -4.59 -6.25 -11.33
N ARG A 90 -3.49 -5.60 -10.91
CA ARG A 90 -2.20 -6.27 -10.76
C ARG A 90 -1.52 -5.82 -9.48
N LEU A 91 -0.94 -6.78 -8.78
CA LEU A 91 -0.20 -6.56 -7.54
C LEU A 91 1.21 -7.10 -7.71
N LEU A 92 2.21 -6.24 -7.49
CA LEU A 92 3.59 -6.66 -7.39
C LEU A 92 3.86 -7.12 -5.95
N VAL A 93 4.52 -8.27 -5.82
CA VAL A 93 4.88 -8.86 -4.52
C VAL A 93 6.38 -9.16 -4.55
N SER A 94 7.13 -8.65 -3.58
CA SER A 94 8.54 -8.99 -3.41
C SER A 94 8.72 -9.94 -2.22
N VAL A 95 9.27 -11.10 -2.53
CA VAL A 95 9.70 -12.13 -1.56
C VAL A 95 11.22 -12.34 -1.74
N ASP A 96 11.85 -13.18 -0.92
CA ASP A 96 13.31 -13.27 -0.76
C ASP A 96 14.12 -13.16 -2.07
N ASP A 97 13.93 -14.09 -3.00
CA ASP A 97 14.74 -14.21 -4.22
C ASP A 97 13.99 -13.87 -5.51
N ARG A 98 12.71 -13.48 -5.41
CA ARG A 98 11.86 -13.23 -6.59
C ARG A 98 10.86 -12.10 -6.39
N VAL A 99 10.39 -11.61 -7.53
CA VAL A 99 9.28 -10.66 -7.61
C VAL A 99 8.20 -11.28 -8.49
N ASP A 100 7.01 -11.40 -7.92
CA ASP A 100 5.85 -11.96 -8.59
C ASP A 100 4.86 -10.83 -8.94
N ILE A 101 4.10 -11.02 -10.02
CA ILE A 101 3.00 -10.13 -10.40
C ILE A 101 1.72 -10.96 -10.42
N LEU A 102 0.85 -10.69 -9.46
CA LEU A 102 -0.46 -11.30 -9.37
C LEU A 102 -1.46 -10.57 -10.26
N GLN A 103 -2.44 -11.31 -10.79
CA GLN A 103 -3.66 -10.74 -11.34
C GLN A 103 -4.71 -10.73 -10.22
N TRP A 104 -5.44 -9.63 -10.09
CA TRP A 104 -6.42 -9.39 -9.04
C TRP A 104 -7.77 -8.97 -9.61
#